data_AF-A0A3R7TG83-F1
#
_entry.id   AF-A0A3R7TG83-F1
#
_cell.length_a   1.000
_cell.length_b   1.000
_cell.length_c   1.000
_cell.angle_alpha   90.00
_cell.angle_beta   90.00
_cell.angle_gamma   90.00
#
_symmetry.space_group_name_H-M   'P 1'
#
loop_
_entity.id
_entity.type
_entity.pdbx_description
1 polymer ?
#
loop_
_entity_poly.entity_id
_entity_poly.type
_entity_poly.pdbx_seq_one_letter_code
_entity_poly.pdbx_strand_id
1 'polypeptide(L)'
;MGGILGAGVAVFLIFAAVVSRERSDFHGRPAMNPYAGWLATFRNPHFARLLIPFICSSFGAAVPAVLVIYVAVYIIGTPEWWTSMIPGWIPTWSYYLLLYFVSGVLSLPVWDPVSRHIGKRNTWFIAIVISTFTSADCFWLSEGSIVYFSFILVFGGIAFGNFLAIPPSMVADVIKWDEVETGKRREGNYFAIWAFTTKFGAAVTGFIVLQVLEHVGYVPNVPQKETVKTWMLVMYAWFPALCYLLSALMLLRVSCPGFRSN
;
A
#
# COMPACT_ATOMS: atom_id res chain seq x y z
N MET A 1 -25.30 3.23 11.46
CA MET A 1 -23.89 3.66 11.60
C MET A 1 -23.29 4.26 10.31
N GLY A 2 -23.61 3.75 9.11
CA GLY A 2 -23.06 4.29 7.85
C GLY A 2 -23.49 5.72 7.47
N GLY A 3 -24.70 6.16 7.84
CA GLY A 3 -25.19 7.51 7.51
C GLY A 3 -24.45 8.65 8.21
N ILE A 4 -24.00 8.44 9.45
CA ILE A 4 -23.28 9.45 10.23
C ILE A 4 -21.84 9.62 9.70
N LEU A 5 -21.20 8.51 9.33
CA LEU A 5 -19.88 8.52 8.68
C LEU A 5 -19.95 9.17 7.28
N GLY A 6 -20.99 8.87 6.50
CA GLY A 6 -21.21 9.48 5.19
C GLY A 6 -21.44 11.00 5.26
N ALA A 7 -22.23 11.46 6.23
CA ALA A 7 -22.45 12.89 6.46
C ALA A 7 -21.18 13.60 6.90
N GLY A 8 -20.38 12.99 7.78
CA GLY A 8 -19.09 13.55 8.21
C GLY A 8 -18.11 13.73 7.06
N VAL A 9 -17.99 12.73 6.18
CA VAL A 9 -17.13 12.81 4.98
C VAL A 9 -17.64 13.88 4.01
N ALA A 10 -18.97 13.98 3.80
CA ALA A 10 -19.54 14.98 2.91
C ALA A 10 -19.29 16.41 3.42
N VAL A 11 -19.46 16.67 4.72
CA VAL A 11 -19.17 17.96 5.33
C VAL A 11 -17.69 18.31 5.19
N PHE A 12 -16.80 17.33 5.40
CA PHE A 12 -15.36 17.53 5.26
C PHE A 12 -14.95 17.84 3.81
N LEU A 13 -15.55 17.16 2.83
CA LEU A 13 -15.31 17.40 1.40
C LEU A 13 -15.85 18.76 0.95
N ILE A 14 -17.04 19.16 1.42
CA ILE A 14 -17.61 20.49 1.13
C ILE A 14 -16.77 21.58 1.77
N PHE A 15 -16.35 21.39 3.03
CA PHE A 15 -15.45 22.31 3.71
C PHE A 15 -14.10 22.42 2.98
N ALA A 16 -13.51 21.30 2.59
CA ALA A 16 -12.28 21.28 1.80
C ALA A 16 -12.46 22.02 0.47
N ALA A 17 -13.56 21.80 -0.25
CA ALA A 17 -13.85 22.46 -1.52
C ALA A 17 -14.08 23.97 -1.39
N VAL A 18 -14.70 24.42 -0.30
CA VAL A 18 -14.93 25.85 -0.02
C VAL A 18 -13.64 26.56 0.40
N VAL A 19 -12.78 25.87 1.16
CA VAL A 19 -11.49 26.40 1.62
C VAL A 19 -10.45 26.36 0.50
N SER A 20 -10.46 25.33 -0.35
CA SER A 20 -9.59 25.22 -1.53
C SER A 20 -10.18 26.03 -2.69
N ARG A 21 -10.13 27.36 -2.60
CA ARG A 21 -10.37 28.22 -3.78
C ARG A 21 -9.25 27.97 -4.79
N GLU A 22 -9.59 27.40 -5.94
CA GLU A 22 -8.67 27.34 -7.08
C GLU A 22 -8.22 28.76 -7.43
N ARG A 23 -6.91 28.94 -7.53
CA ARG A 23 -6.31 30.24 -7.83
C ARG A 23 -6.73 30.66 -9.24
N SER A 24 -7.30 31.85 -9.36
CA SER A 24 -7.89 32.39 -10.61
C SER A 24 -6.91 32.51 -11.79
N ASP A 25 -5.60 32.42 -11.53
CA ASP A 25 -4.52 32.44 -12.54
C ASP A 25 -4.55 31.24 -13.51
N PHE A 26 -5.43 30.25 -13.28
CA PHE A 26 -5.46 28.99 -14.02
C PHE A 26 -6.72 28.77 -14.88
N HIS A 27 -7.65 29.71 -14.90
CA HIS A 27 -8.80 29.66 -15.81
C HIS A 27 -8.36 29.98 -17.26
N GLY A 28 -8.59 29.05 -18.20
CA GLY A 28 -8.43 29.30 -19.64
C GLY A 28 -7.40 28.45 -20.39
N ARG A 29 -6.75 27.46 -19.76
CA ARG A 29 -5.89 26.51 -20.49
C ARG A 29 -6.75 25.46 -21.21
N PRO A 30 -6.45 25.12 -22.48
CA PRO A 30 -7.28 24.20 -23.25
C PRO A 30 -7.37 22.84 -22.57
N ALA A 31 -8.60 22.39 -22.34
CA ALA A 31 -8.86 21.05 -21.82
C ALA A 31 -8.27 20.02 -22.79
N MET A 32 -7.26 19.25 -22.33
CA MET A 32 -6.74 18.15 -23.13
C MET A 32 -7.77 17.02 -23.18
N ASN A 33 -7.88 16.38 -24.34
CA ASN A 33 -8.66 15.15 -24.48
C ASN A 33 -8.13 14.09 -23.47
N PRO A 34 -8.98 13.53 -22.59
CA PRO A 34 -8.56 12.62 -21.53
C PRO A 34 -7.69 11.45 -22.01
N TYR A 35 -8.05 10.86 -23.16
CA TYR A 35 -7.33 9.72 -23.74
C TYR A 35 -5.93 10.10 -24.27
N ALA A 36 -5.82 11.25 -24.92
CA ALA A 36 -4.54 11.78 -25.39
C ALA A 36 -3.63 12.17 -24.20
N GLY A 37 -4.25 12.65 -23.12
CA GLY A 37 -3.59 12.93 -21.86
C GLY A 37 -3.00 11.68 -21.21
N TRP A 38 -3.75 10.58 -21.16
CA TRP A 38 -3.29 9.29 -20.63
C TRP A 38 -2.12 8.71 -21.43
N LEU A 39 -2.22 8.69 -22.76
CA LEU A 39 -1.16 8.15 -23.61
C LEU A 39 0.13 9.00 -23.51
N ALA A 40 -0.02 10.32 -23.36
CA ALA A 40 1.11 11.22 -23.14
C ALA A 40 1.82 10.97 -21.79
N THR A 41 1.09 10.61 -20.74
CA THR A 41 1.66 10.23 -19.44
C THR A 41 2.60 9.02 -19.56
N PHE A 42 2.20 7.99 -20.32
CA PHE A 42 3.04 6.81 -20.56
C PHE A 42 4.27 7.10 -21.42
N ARG A 43 4.27 8.18 -22.20
CA ARG A 43 5.45 8.61 -22.96
C ARG A 43 6.52 9.25 -22.07
N ASN A 44 6.20 9.67 -20.84
CA ASN A 44 7.20 10.17 -19.91
C ASN A 44 8.04 8.98 -19.38
N PRO A 45 9.33 8.89 -19.75
CA PRO A 45 10.16 7.74 -19.40
C PRO A 45 10.40 7.63 -17.89
N HIS A 46 10.36 8.75 -17.14
CA HIS A 46 10.53 8.74 -15.69
C HIS A 46 9.31 8.14 -14.99
N PHE A 47 8.11 8.52 -15.43
CA PHE A 47 6.87 7.96 -14.89
C PHE A 47 6.71 6.48 -15.22
N ALA A 48 6.94 6.10 -16.49
CA ALA A 48 6.82 4.70 -16.91
C ALA A 48 7.78 3.78 -16.13
N ARG A 49 9.02 4.22 -15.88
CA ARG A 49 9.99 3.47 -15.06
C ARG A 49 9.60 3.41 -13.58
N LEU A 50 8.97 4.45 -13.03
CA LEU A 50 8.50 4.47 -11.65
C LEU A 50 7.24 3.62 -11.45
N LEU A 51 6.40 3.52 -12.47
CA LEU A 51 5.14 2.78 -12.41
C LEU A 51 5.36 1.27 -12.25
N ILE A 52 6.39 0.70 -12.88
CA ILE A 52 6.70 -0.74 -12.81
C ILE A 52 6.95 -1.23 -11.36
N PRO A 53 7.93 -0.69 -10.61
CA PRO A 53 8.16 -1.11 -9.23
C PRO A 53 6.94 -0.81 -8.35
N PHE A 54 6.19 0.26 -8.65
CA PHE A 54 4.99 0.59 -7.90
C PHE A 54 3.87 -0.44 -8.08
N ILE A 55 3.65 -0.90 -9.32
CA ILE A 55 2.71 -1.98 -9.61
C ILE A 55 3.09 -3.20 -8.78
N CYS A 56 4.34 -3.67 -8.87
CA CYS A 56 4.81 -4.84 -8.12
C CYS A 56 4.63 -4.67 -6.60
N SER A 57 5.01 -3.51 -6.06
CA SER A 57 4.80 -3.21 -4.63
C SER A 57 3.32 -3.17 -4.25
N SER A 58 2.44 -2.69 -5.14
CA SER A 58 0.99 -2.63 -4.91
C SER A 58 0.36 -4.03 -4.84
N PHE A 59 0.82 -4.96 -5.69
CA PHE A 59 0.43 -6.37 -5.59
C PHE A 59 0.85 -6.98 -4.25
N GLY A 60 2.09 -6.73 -3.82
CA GLY A 60 2.58 -7.20 -2.51
C GLY A 60 1.79 -6.61 -1.34
N ALA A 61 1.51 -5.30 -1.37
CA ALA A 61 0.79 -4.60 -0.30
C ALA A 61 -0.70 -4.98 -0.22
N ALA A 62 -1.28 -5.48 -1.31
CA ALA A 62 -2.66 -5.93 -1.34
C ALA A 62 -2.89 -7.28 -0.64
N VAL A 63 -1.87 -8.14 -0.55
CA VAL A 63 -2.02 -9.45 0.09
C VAL A 63 -2.34 -9.33 1.58
N PRO A 64 -1.59 -8.55 2.40
CA PRO A 64 -1.92 -8.40 3.80
C PRO A 64 -3.32 -7.83 4.03
N ALA A 65 -3.78 -6.91 3.18
CA ALA A 65 -5.11 -6.34 3.29
C ALA A 65 -6.24 -7.39 3.19
N VAL A 66 -6.00 -8.50 2.48
CA VAL A 66 -6.96 -9.60 2.33
C VAL A 66 -6.73 -10.69 3.37
N LEU A 67 -5.49 -11.19 3.49
CA LEU A 67 -5.18 -12.42 4.23
C LEU A 67 -4.89 -12.21 5.71
N VAL A 68 -4.57 -11.00 6.18
CA VAL A 68 -4.23 -10.78 7.60
C VAL A 68 -5.35 -11.23 8.54
N ILE A 69 -6.61 -11.06 8.13
CA ILE A 69 -7.78 -11.49 8.91
C ILE A 69 -7.84 -13.03 8.97
N TYR A 70 -7.57 -13.72 7.85
CA TYR A 70 -7.60 -15.18 7.78
C TYR A 70 -6.47 -15.79 8.62
N VAL A 71 -5.26 -15.25 8.52
CA VAL A 71 -4.10 -15.69 9.31
C VAL A 71 -4.35 -15.45 10.81
N ALA A 72 -4.89 -14.29 11.17
CA ALA A 72 -5.24 -13.96 12.55
C ALA A 72 -6.27 -14.93 13.14
N VAL A 73 -7.34 -15.25 12.40
CA VAL A 73 -8.45 -16.07 12.90
C VAL A 73 -8.10 -17.56 12.90
N TYR A 74 -7.51 -18.09 11.83
CA TYR A 74 -7.37 -19.54 11.64
C TYR A 74 -6.02 -20.12 12.07
N ILE A 75 -5.00 -19.28 12.27
CA ILE A 75 -3.63 -19.74 12.55
C ILE A 75 -3.17 -19.24 13.91
N ILE A 76 -3.23 -17.94 14.16
CA ILE A 76 -2.57 -17.33 15.31
C ILE A 76 -3.49 -17.31 16.53
N GLY A 77 -4.77 -17.05 16.32
CA GLY A 77 -5.68 -16.74 17.41
C GLY A 77 -5.41 -15.35 17.99
N THR A 78 -5.96 -15.07 19.16
CA THR A 78 -5.93 -13.73 19.74
C THR A 78 -5.46 -13.75 21.19
N PRO A 79 -4.71 -12.71 21.62
CA PRO A 79 -4.22 -12.64 22.98
C PRO A 79 -5.35 -12.58 24.00
N GLU A 80 -5.26 -13.40 25.05
CA GLU A 80 -6.25 -13.47 26.13
C GLU A 80 -6.47 -12.12 26.83
N TRP A 81 -5.39 -11.34 27.00
CA TRP A 81 -5.44 -9.99 27.58
C TRP A 81 -6.23 -9.01 26.71
N TRP A 82 -6.21 -9.17 25.38
CA TRP A 82 -6.96 -8.31 24.46
C TRP A 82 -8.45 -8.63 24.54
N THR A 83 -8.79 -9.92 24.51
CA THR A 83 -10.17 -10.41 24.60
C THR A 83 -10.84 -10.03 25.93
N SER A 84 -10.07 -9.89 27.01
CA SER A 84 -10.58 -9.45 28.32
C SER A 84 -10.70 -7.94 28.47
N MET A 85 -9.86 -7.16 27.77
CA MET A 85 -9.90 -5.69 27.83
C MET A 85 -10.95 -5.07 26.91
N ILE A 86 -11.21 -5.71 25.77
CA ILE A 86 -12.00 -5.15 24.68
C ILE A 86 -13.43 -5.73 24.71
N PRO A 87 -14.49 -4.91 24.56
CA PRO A 87 -15.87 -5.40 24.46
C PRO A 87 -16.07 -6.44 23.34
N GLY A 88 -16.80 -7.52 23.63
CA GLY A 88 -16.99 -8.66 22.71
C GLY A 88 -17.71 -8.37 21.38
N TRP A 89 -18.18 -7.13 21.14
CA TRP A 89 -18.69 -6.71 19.83
C TRP A 89 -17.58 -6.28 18.86
N ILE A 90 -16.35 -6.04 19.36
CA ILE A 90 -15.19 -5.75 18.52
C ILE A 90 -14.54 -7.07 18.13
N PRO A 91 -14.33 -7.34 16.82
CA PRO A 91 -13.70 -8.57 16.38
C PRO A 91 -12.28 -8.69 16.94
N THR A 92 -11.90 -9.89 17.38
CA THR A 92 -10.62 -10.11 18.05
C THR A 92 -9.42 -9.85 17.12
N TRP A 93 -9.56 -10.04 15.80
CA TRP A 93 -8.54 -9.70 14.79
C TRP A 93 -8.25 -8.20 14.66
N SER A 94 -9.08 -7.32 15.22
CA SER A 94 -8.87 -5.87 15.18
C SER A 94 -7.57 -5.43 15.85
N TYR A 95 -7.07 -6.19 16.83
CA TYR A 95 -5.77 -5.98 17.45
C TYR A 95 -4.64 -5.85 16.42
N TYR A 96 -4.60 -6.81 15.48
CA TYR A 96 -3.54 -6.91 14.48
C TYR A 96 -3.60 -5.77 13.45
N LEU A 97 -4.81 -5.40 13.01
CA LEU A 97 -4.97 -4.24 12.13
C LEU A 97 -4.59 -2.95 12.83
N LEU A 98 -4.97 -2.79 14.10
CA LEU A 98 -4.61 -1.60 14.89
C LEU A 98 -3.09 -1.49 14.99
N LEU A 99 -2.39 -2.57 15.35
CA LEU A 99 -0.92 -2.59 15.39
C LEU A 99 -0.30 -2.19 14.04
N TYR A 100 -0.81 -2.75 12.94
CA TYR A 100 -0.30 -2.47 11.60
C TYR A 100 -0.52 -1.01 11.17
N PHE A 101 -1.73 -0.48 11.35
CA PHE A 101 -2.03 0.90 10.95
C PHE A 101 -1.39 1.94 11.88
N VAL A 102 -1.40 1.71 13.19
CA VAL A 102 -0.78 2.63 14.16
C VAL A 102 0.72 2.69 13.94
N SER A 103 1.40 1.56 13.76
CA SER A 103 2.84 1.56 13.45
C SER A 103 3.13 2.26 12.12
N GLY A 104 2.28 2.11 11.11
CA GLY A 104 2.38 2.85 9.86
C GLY A 104 2.25 4.36 10.03
N VAL A 105 1.24 4.84 10.76
CA VAL A 105 1.07 6.28 11.02
C VAL A 105 2.23 6.84 11.84
N LEU A 106 2.67 6.14 12.89
CA LEU A 106 3.80 6.55 13.72
C LEU A 106 5.13 6.57 12.96
N SER A 107 5.24 5.79 11.88
CA SER A 107 6.45 5.79 11.04
C SER A 107 6.55 6.99 10.09
N LEU A 108 5.45 7.63 9.74
CA LEU A 108 5.44 8.79 8.81
C LEU A 108 6.41 9.92 9.19
N PRO A 109 6.46 10.43 10.44
CA PRO A 109 7.41 11.46 10.84
C PRO A 109 8.87 11.00 10.81
N VAL A 110 9.13 9.69 10.84
CA VAL A 110 10.47 9.12 10.72
C VAL A 110 10.93 9.08 9.26
N TRP A 111 10.01 8.82 8.33
CA TRP A 111 10.35 8.68 6.91
C TRP A 111 10.67 10.00 6.21
N ASP A 112 10.10 11.13 6.62
CA ASP A 112 10.41 12.44 6.01
C ASP A 112 11.90 12.82 6.15
N PRO A 113 12.51 12.88 7.35
CA PRO A 113 13.93 13.22 7.49
C PRO A 113 14.85 12.20 6.84
N VAL A 114 14.50 10.91 6.87
CA VAL A 114 15.24 9.85 6.19
C VAL A 114 15.23 10.09 4.67
N SER A 115 14.07 10.43 4.10
CA SER A 115 13.93 10.71 2.66
C SER A 115 14.77 11.90 2.18
N ARG A 116 15.03 12.87 3.06
CA ARG A 116 15.87 14.03 2.76
C ARG A 116 17.36 13.70 2.83
N HIS A 117 17.79 12.80 3.72
CA HIS A 117 19.21 12.46 3.90
C HIS A 117 19.73 11.46 2.86
N ILE A 118 18.99 10.37 2.62
CA ILE A 118 19.43 9.28 1.73
C ILE A 118 18.72 9.32 0.37
N GLY A 119 17.76 10.24 0.19
CA GLY A 119 16.95 10.37 -1.02
C GLY A 119 15.71 9.47 -1.02
N LYS A 120 14.68 9.91 -1.75
CA LYS A 120 13.38 9.23 -1.85
C LYS A 120 13.50 7.80 -2.38
N ARG A 121 14.33 7.60 -3.42
CA ARG A 121 14.56 6.28 -4.03
C ARG A 121 15.11 5.26 -3.02
N ASN A 122 16.16 5.62 -2.29
CA ASN A 122 16.80 4.71 -1.33
C ASN A 122 15.88 4.48 -0.12
N THR A 123 15.15 5.51 0.29
CA THR A 123 14.16 5.41 1.37
C THR A 123 13.03 4.45 1.03
N TRP A 124 12.55 4.47 -0.21
CA TRP A 124 11.55 3.51 -0.66
C TRP A 124 12.14 2.10 -0.81
N PHE A 125 13.38 1.98 -1.28
CA PHE A 125 14.08 0.70 -1.36
C PHE A 125 14.22 0.02 0.01
N ILE A 126 14.59 0.77 1.06
CA ILE A 126 14.66 0.25 2.44
C ILE A 126 13.31 -0.32 2.87
N ALA A 127 12.22 0.39 2.61
CA ALA A 127 10.89 -0.12 2.95
C ALA A 127 10.52 -1.39 2.18
N ILE A 128 10.83 -1.48 0.89
CA ILE A 128 10.61 -2.71 0.10
C ILE A 128 11.41 -3.88 0.69
N VAL A 129 12.66 -3.65 1.12
CA VAL A 129 13.50 -4.67 1.74
C VAL A 129 12.89 -5.13 3.08
N ILE A 130 12.48 -4.18 3.94
CA ILE A 130 11.79 -4.49 5.20
C ILE A 130 10.51 -5.29 4.93
N SER A 131 9.69 -4.88 3.95
CA SER A 131 8.48 -5.61 3.56
C SER A 131 8.77 -7.01 3.03
N THR A 132 9.86 -7.18 2.27
CA THR A 132 10.27 -8.50 1.76
C THR A 132 10.62 -9.45 2.89
N PHE A 133 11.46 -8.99 3.84
CA PHE A 133 11.83 -9.79 5.01
C PHE A 133 10.63 -10.10 5.89
N THR A 134 9.84 -9.07 6.23
CA THR A 134 8.64 -9.22 7.06
C THR A 134 7.65 -10.20 6.44
N SER A 135 7.47 -10.15 5.11
CA SER A 135 6.60 -11.09 4.38
C SER A 135 7.18 -12.51 4.38
N ALA A 136 8.48 -12.68 4.07
CA ALA A 136 9.12 -13.99 4.07
C ALA A 136 9.09 -14.65 5.46
N ASP A 137 9.34 -13.87 6.50
CA ASP A 137 9.36 -14.31 7.90
C ASP A 137 7.99 -14.81 8.38
N CYS A 138 6.90 -14.41 7.72
CA CYS A 138 5.56 -14.91 8.00
C CYS A 138 5.41 -16.42 7.73
N PHE A 139 6.28 -17.04 6.93
CA PHE A 139 6.20 -18.48 6.69
C PHE A 139 6.49 -19.30 7.96
N TRP A 140 7.29 -18.76 8.89
CA TRP A 140 7.61 -19.41 10.17
C TRP A 140 6.57 -19.17 11.26
N LEU A 141 5.41 -18.58 10.93
CA LEU A 141 4.32 -18.42 11.87
C LEU A 141 3.75 -19.79 12.26
N SER A 142 3.81 -20.09 13.55
CA SER A 142 3.18 -21.27 14.17
C SER A 142 1.95 -20.87 14.99
N GLU A 143 1.12 -21.85 15.31
CA GLU A 143 -0.10 -21.64 16.08
C GLU A 143 0.21 -21.00 17.45
N GLY A 144 -0.53 -19.96 17.84
CA GLY A 144 -0.35 -19.25 19.11
C GLY A 144 0.85 -18.29 19.18
N SER A 145 1.62 -18.10 18.10
CA SER A 145 2.78 -17.18 18.06
C SER A 145 2.41 -15.69 17.99
N ILE A 146 1.57 -15.22 18.91
CA ILE A 146 0.99 -13.87 18.92
C ILE A 146 2.06 -12.77 19.01
N VAL A 147 3.05 -12.94 19.89
CA VAL A 147 4.11 -11.95 20.11
C VAL A 147 4.95 -11.80 18.86
N TYR A 148 5.36 -12.91 18.25
CA TYR A 148 6.16 -12.94 17.03
C TYR A 148 5.42 -12.26 15.86
N PHE A 149 4.13 -12.58 15.68
CA PHE A 149 3.32 -11.93 14.65
C PHE A 149 3.13 -10.44 14.88
N SER A 150 3.00 -10.02 16.14
CA SER A 150 2.87 -8.60 16.50
C SER A 150 4.12 -7.81 16.10
N PHE A 151 5.33 -8.38 16.30
CA PHE A 151 6.57 -7.77 15.81
C PHE A 151 6.58 -7.64 14.28
N ILE A 152 6.23 -8.71 13.57
CA ILE A 152 6.11 -8.71 12.10
C ILE A 152 5.17 -7.59 11.64
N LEU A 153 3.99 -7.44 12.26
CA LEU A 153 3.03 -6.40 11.89
C LEU A 153 3.53 -4.99 12.18
N VAL A 154 4.32 -4.78 13.24
CA VAL A 154 4.93 -3.48 13.52
C VAL A 154 5.94 -3.12 12.43
N PHE A 155 6.85 -4.03 12.06
CA PHE A 155 7.81 -3.78 10.98
C PHE A 155 7.13 -3.63 9.62
N GLY A 156 6.12 -4.45 9.34
CA GLY A 156 5.30 -4.37 8.13
C GLY A 156 4.54 -3.05 8.04
N GLY A 157 3.97 -2.59 9.15
CA GLY A 157 3.28 -1.30 9.22
C GLY A 157 4.24 -0.12 9.05
N ILE A 158 5.44 -0.17 9.65
CA ILE A 158 6.49 0.83 9.42
C ILE A 158 6.84 0.93 7.92
N ALA A 159 7.02 -0.21 7.24
CA ALA A 159 7.27 -0.23 5.80
C ALA A 159 6.06 0.25 4.98
N PHE A 160 4.84 -0.03 5.44
CA PHE A 160 3.61 0.46 4.82
C PHE A 160 3.47 1.98 4.91
N GLY A 161 3.85 2.60 6.04
CA GLY A 161 3.88 4.06 6.17
C GLY A 161 4.78 4.72 5.12
N ASN A 162 5.93 4.12 4.81
CA ASN A 162 6.79 4.57 3.73
C ASN A 162 6.11 4.46 2.36
N PHE A 163 5.48 3.32 2.08
CA PHE A 163 4.75 3.07 0.83
C PHE A 163 3.62 4.08 0.59
N LEU A 164 3.00 4.61 1.65
CA LEU A 164 1.98 5.65 1.54
C LEU A 164 2.55 7.05 1.26
N ALA A 165 3.77 7.36 1.73
CA ALA A 165 4.32 8.71 1.67
C ALA A 165 5.30 8.93 0.51
N ILE A 166 6.26 8.04 0.34
CA ILE A 166 7.41 8.26 -0.55
C ILE A 166 7.04 8.11 -2.04
N PRO A 167 6.34 7.04 -2.47
CA PRO A 167 6.02 6.86 -3.88
C PRO A 167 5.13 7.97 -4.45
N PRO A 168 4.05 8.44 -3.78
CA PRO A 168 3.28 9.61 -4.25
C PRO A 168 4.12 10.89 -4.32
N SER A 169 5.06 11.06 -3.39
CA SER A 169 6.00 12.20 -3.41
C SER A 169 6.94 12.15 -4.63
N MET A 170 7.39 10.96 -5.04
CA MET A 170 8.18 10.79 -6.27
C MET A 170 7.34 11.06 -7.52
N VAL A 171 6.07 10.65 -7.54
CA VAL A 171 5.14 10.97 -8.65
C VAL A 171 4.95 12.48 -8.75
N ALA A 172 4.75 13.18 -7.64
CA ALA A 172 4.62 14.64 -7.62
C ALA A 172 5.85 15.34 -8.23
N ASP A 173 7.07 14.84 -7.97
CA ASP A 173 8.28 15.39 -8.58
C ASP A 173 8.32 15.16 -10.11
N VAL A 174 7.91 13.98 -10.57
CA VAL A 174 7.80 13.68 -12.01
C VAL A 174 6.76 14.57 -12.68
N ILE A 175 5.64 14.84 -12.01
CA ILE A 175 4.61 15.75 -12.53
C ILE A 175 5.17 17.18 -12.67
N LYS A 176 5.89 17.67 -11.66
CA LYS A 176 6.53 19.00 -11.72
C LYS A 176 7.52 19.08 -12.88
N TRP A 177 8.33 18.04 -13.06
CA TRP A 177 9.26 17.97 -14.18
C TRP A 177 8.55 17.99 -15.53
N ASP A 178 7.46 17.22 -15.70
CA ASP A 178 6.64 17.22 -16.92
C ASP A 178 5.95 18.56 -17.17
N GLU A 179 5.53 19.27 -16.13
CA GLU A 179 4.94 20.61 -16.23
C GLU A 179 5.97 21.63 -16.73
N VAL A 180 7.21 21.58 -16.24
CA VAL A 180 8.30 22.47 -16.68
C VAL A 180 8.66 22.20 -18.14
N GLU A 181 8.77 20.94 -18.54
CA GLU A 181 9.19 20.57 -19.90
C GLU A 181 8.10 20.82 -20.95
N THR A 182 6.83 20.52 -20.62
CA THR A 182 5.73 20.57 -21.59
C THR A 182 4.85 21.81 -21.47
N GLY A 183 4.96 22.57 -20.38
CA GLY A 183 4.06 23.68 -20.04
C GLY A 183 2.61 23.26 -19.75
N LYS A 184 2.32 21.95 -19.73
CA LYS A 184 0.96 21.40 -19.58
C LYS A 184 0.79 20.76 -18.21
N ARG A 185 -0.28 21.14 -17.50
CA ARG A 185 -0.67 20.46 -16.25
C ARG A 185 -1.38 19.15 -16.56
N ARG A 186 -0.79 18.05 -16.09
CA ARG A 186 -1.31 16.69 -16.26
C ARG A 186 -1.47 15.94 -14.93
N GLU A 187 -1.44 16.66 -13.81
CA GLU A 187 -1.56 16.10 -12.44
C GLU A 187 -2.70 15.08 -12.32
N GLY A 188 -3.90 15.44 -12.79
CA GLY A 188 -5.07 14.56 -12.76
C GLY A 188 -4.85 13.25 -13.52
N ASN A 189 -4.14 13.24 -14.65
CA ASN A 189 -3.87 12.02 -15.41
C ASN A 189 -2.85 11.12 -14.71
N TYR A 190 -1.78 11.70 -14.15
CA TYR A 190 -0.78 10.95 -13.39
C TYR A 190 -1.40 10.29 -12.15
N PHE A 191 -2.18 11.05 -11.37
CA PHE A 191 -2.87 10.52 -10.19
C PHE A 191 -4.00 9.55 -10.56
N ALA A 192 -4.70 9.74 -11.68
CA ALA A 192 -5.70 8.78 -12.16
C ALA A 192 -5.07 7.43 -12.51
N ILE A 193 -3.96 7.41 -13.26
CA ILE A 193 -3.23 6.17 -13.58
C ILE A 193 -2.70 5.53 -12.29
N TRP A 194 -2.14 6.33 -11.39
CA TRP A 194 -1.65 5.84 -10.10
C TRP A 194 -2.73 5.18 -9.25
N ALA A 195 -3.87 5.86 -9.07
CA ALA A 195 -5.00 5.33 -8.32
C ALA A 195 -5.63 4.10 -9.02
N PHE A 196 -5.74 4.13 -10.34
CA PHE A 196 -6.19 2.98 -11.13
C PHE A 196 -5.29 1.77 -10.88
N THR A 197 -3.97 1.94 -10.95
CA THR A 197 -2.99 0.89 -10.69
C THR A 197 -3.14 0.28 -9.29
N THR A 198 -3.30 1.10 -8.25
CA THR A 198 -3.48 0.58 -6.88
C THR A 198 -4.75 -0.26 -6.74
N LYS A 199 -5.88 0.24 -7.26
CA LYS A 199 -7.17 -0.47 -7.20
C LYS A 199 -7.17 -1.73 -8.04
N PHE A 200 -6.56 -1.67 -9.22
CA PHE A 200 -6.40 -2.84 -10.09
C PHE A 200 -5.53 -3.90 -9.41
N GLY A 201 -4.38 -3.51 -8.84
CA GLY A 201 -3.52 -4.42 -8.08
C GLY A 201 -4.26 -5.07 -6.91
N ALA A 202 -5.04 -4.29 -6.15
CA ALA A 202 -5.86 -4.81 -5.06
C ALA A 202 -6.93 -5.80 -5.54
N ALA A 203 -7.65 -5.47 -6.62
CA ALA A 203 -8.69 -6.33 -7.17
C ALA A 203 -8.13 -7.66 -7.71
N VAL A 204 -7.05 -7.60 -8.48
CA VAL A 204 -6.41 -8.80 -9.04
C VAL A 204 -5.80 -9.67 -7.95
N THR A 205 -5.10 -9.06 -6.97
CA THR A 205 -4.53 -9.80 -5.84
C THR A 205 -5.63 -10.47 -5.02
N GLY A 206 -6.69 -9.74 -4.67
CA GLY A 206 -7.83 -10.29 -3.96
C GLY A 206 -8.49 -11.44 -4.71
N PHE A 207 -8.68 -11.29 -6.03
CA PHE A 207 -9.21 -12.36 -6.88
C PHE A 207 -8.31 -13.61 -6.85
N ILE A 208 -7.01 -13.47 -7.10
CA ILE A 208 -6.06 -14.60 -7.12
C ILE A 208 -6.05 -15.31 -5.76
N VAL A 209 -5.90 -14.55 -4.67
CA VAL A 209 -5.86 -15.09 -3.31
C VAL A 209 -7.13 -15.87 -2.98
N LEU A 210 -8.30 -15.28 -3.23
CA LEU A 210 -9.57 -15.92 -2.91
C LEU A 210 -9.82 -17.17 -3.76
N GLN A 211 -9.46 -17.14 -5.05
CA GLN A 211 -9.58 -18.30 -5.93
C GLN A 211 -8.65 -19.45 -5.50
N VAL A 212 -7.42 -19.15 -5.08
CA VAL A 212 -6.51 -20.16 -4.52
C VAL A 212 -7.10 -20.75 -3.23
N LEU A 213 -7.63 -19.93 -2.34
CA LEU A 213 -8.26 -20.41 -1.10
C LEU A 213 -9.47 -21.32 -1.38
N GLU A 214 -10.34 -20.93 -2.32
CA GLU A 214 -11.48 -21.73 -2.76
C GLU A 214 -11.03 -23.08 -3.34
N HIS A 215 -10.00 -23.08 -4.20
CA HIS A 215 -9.49 -24.29 -4.84
C HIS A 215 -8.84 -25.27 -3.86
N VAL A 216 -8.21 -24.77 -2.80
CA VAL A 216 -7.62 -25.59 -1.72
C VAL A 216 -8.71 -26.10 -0.74
N GLY A 217 -9.95 -25.63 -0.88
CA GLY A 217 -11.09 -26.08 -0.10
C GLY A 217 -11.31 -25.29 1.19
N TYR A 218 -11.02 -23.99 1.18
CA TYR A 218 -11.37 -23.09 2.28
C TYR A 218 -12.89 -23.06 2.52
N VAL A 219 -13.30 -23.26 3.78
CA VAL A 219 -14.71 -23.16 4.20
C VAL A 219 -14.83 -22.13 5.31
N PRO A 220 -15.65 -21.08 5.20
CA PRO A 220 -15.74 -20.05 6.23
C PRO A 220 -16.31 -20.57 7.55
N ASN A 221 -15.84 -20.01 8.68
CA ASN A 221 -16.36 -20.23 10.04
C ASN A 221 -16.23 -21.66 10.59
N VAL A 222 -15.38 -22.50 9.99
CA VAL A 222 -15.07 -23.84 10.51
C VAL A 222 -13.57 -24.00 10.73
N PRO A 223 -13.13 -24.94 11.59
CA PRO A 223 -11.72 -25.30 11.69
C PRO A 223 -11.18 -25.75 10.32
N GLN A 224 -10.10 -25.10 9.87
CA GLN A 224 -9.49 -25.40 8.57
C GLN A 224 -8.58 -26.62 8.64
N LYS A 225 -8.52 -27.37 7.54
CA LYS A 225 -7.51 -28.41 7.33
C LYS A 225 -6.11 -27.80 7.35
N GLU A 226 -5.13 -28.57 7.78
CA GLU A 226 -3.72 -28.15 7.82
C GLU A 226 -3.23 -27.70 6.43
N THR A 227 -3.61 -28.41 5.36
CA THR A 227 -3.31 -28.01 3.98
C THR A 227 -3.79 -26.59 3.64
N VAL A 228 -5.00 -26.21 4.05
CA VAL A 228 -5.56 -24.88 3.80
C VAL A 228 -4.78 -23.82 4.58
N LYS A 229 -4.44 -24.10 5.85
CA LYS A 229 -3.61 -23.19 6.67
C LYS A 229 -2.23 -22.97 6.06
N THR A 230 -1.58 -24.03 5.57
CA THR A 230 -0.27 -23.93 4.89
C THR A 230 -0.37 -23.08 3.64
N TRP A 231 -1.40 -23.27 2.79
CA TRP A 231 -1.59 -22.44 1.61
C TRP A 231 -1.92 -20.98 1.95
N MET A 232 -2.64 -20.71 3.04
CA MET A 232 -2.83 -19.34 3.55
C MET A 232 -1.49 -18.69 3.91
N LEU A 233 -0.60 -19.40 4.63
CA LEU A 233 0.73 -18.89 4.97
C LEU A 233 1.61 -18.71 3.74
N VAL A 234 1.58 -19.65 2.80
CA VAL A 234 2.36 -19.54 1.56
C VAL A 234 1.92 -18.33 0.74
N MET A 235 0.61 -18.12 0.59
CA MET A 235 0.09 -16.93 -0.09
C MET A 235 0.37 -15.64 0.68
N TYR A 236 0.30 -15.67 2.02
CA TYR A 236 0.59 -14.50 2.85
C TYR A 236 2.08 -14.15 2.90
N ALA A 237 2.98 -15.13 2.76
CA ALA A 237 4.42 -14.94 2.90
C ALA A 237 5.12 -14.82 1.54
N TRP A 238 5.06 -15.86 0.71
CA TRP A 238 5.87 -15.97 -0.49
C TRP A 238 5.38 -15.10 -1.64
N PHE A 239 4.06 -14.99 -1.83
CA PHE A 239 3.52 -14.14 -2.90
C PHE A 239 3.94 -12.66 -2.73
N PRO A 240 3.70 -12.00 -1.58
CA PRO A 240 4.14 -10.62 -1.41
C PRO A 240 5.66 -10.50 -1.38
N ALA A 241 6.40 -11.46 -0.80
CA ALA A 241 7.86 -11.44 -0.83
C ALA A 241 8.42 -11.43 -2.26
N LEU A 242 7.88 -12.25 -3.16
CA LEU A 242 8.27 -12.25 -4.58
C LEU A 242 7.91 -10.92 -5.26
N CYS A 243 6.72 -10.38 -5.00
CA CYS A 243 6.31 -9.08 -5.55
C CYS A 243 7.22 -7.93 -5.08
N TYR A 244 7.58 -7.91 -3.79
CA TYR A 244 8.50 -6.92 -3.24
C TYR A 244 9.93 -7.11 -3.75
N LEU A 245 10.41 -8.35 -3.88
CA LEU A 245 11.72 -8.64 -4.46
C LEU A 245 11.81 -8.16 -5.91
N LEU A 246 10.78 -8.43 -6.73
CA LEU A 246 10.69 -7.90 -8.09
C LEU A 246 10.65 -6.37 -8.10
N SER A 247 9.90 -5.75 -7.18
CA SER A 247 9.86 -4.30 -7.02
C SER A 247 11.25 -3.73 -6.70
N ALA A 248 11.99 -4.36 -5.78
CA ALA A 248 13.35 -3.96 -5.41
C ALA A 248 14.31 -4.05 -6.61
N LEU A 249 14.30 -5.17 -7.35
CA LEU A 249 15.14 -5.37 -8.53
C LEU A 249 14.85 -4.34 -9.62
N MET A 250 13.57 -4.01 -9.85
CA MET A 250 13.19 -2.99 -10.82
C MET A 250 13.57 -1.60 -10.35
N LEU A 251 13.39 -1.29 -9.06
CA LEU A 251 13.78 0.00 -8.48
C LEU A 251 15.30 0.25 -8.57
N LEU A 252 16.13 -0.80 -8.50
CA LEU A 252 17.58 -0.71 -8.72
C LEU A 252 17.94 -0.34 -10.18
N ARG A 253 17.07 -0.66 -11.15
CA ARG A 253 17.24 -0.25 -12.56
C ARG A 253 16.75 1.17 -12.83
N VAL A 254 15.89 1.72 -11.97
CA VAL A 254 15.40 3.10 -12.10
C VAL A 254 16.48 4.08 -11.67
N SER A 255 17.36 4.46 -12.60
CA SER A 255 18.17 5.66 -12.45
C SER A 255 17.30 6.89 -12.75
N CYS A 256 16.80 7.57 -11.72
CA CYS A 256 16.22 8.90 -11.87
C CYS A 256 17.34 9.95 -11.74
N PRO A 257 17.71 10.64 -12.83
CA PRO A 257 18.51 11.84 -12.75
C PRO A 257 17.60 12.95 -12.22
N GLY A 258 17.83 13.41 -10.98
CA GLY A 258 17.02 14.47 -10.37
C GLY A 258 17.08 14.52 -8.85
N PHE A 259 17.50 13.44 -8.19
CA PHE A 259 17.65 13.37 -6.74
C PHE A 259 19.12 13.44 -6.27
N ARG A 260 19.96 14.20 -6.98
CA ARG A 260 21.17 14.74 -6.35
C ARG A 260 20.71 15.96 -5.57
N SER A 261 20.48 15.79 -4.26
CA SER A 261 20.58 16.94 -3.37
C SER A 261 21.98 17.52 -3.54
N ASN A 262 22.06 18.82 -3.84
CA ASN A 262 23.26 19.60 -3.57
C ASN A 262 23.70 19.40 -2.12
#